data_AF-A0A3S1BPV0-F1
#
_entry.id   AF-A0A3S1BPV0-F1
#
_cell.length_a   1.000
_cell.length_b   1.000
_cell.length_c   1.000
_cell.angle_alpha   90.00
_cell.angle_beta   90.00
_cell.angle_gamma   90.00
#
_symmetry.space_group_name_H-M   'P 1'
#
loop_
_entity.id
_entity.type
_entity.pdbx_description
1 polymer ?
#
loop_
_entity_poly.entity_id
_entity_poly.type
_entity_poly.pdbx_seq_one_letter_code
_entity_poly.pdbx_strand_id
1 'polypeptide(L)' 'MRVKKINRKRLVDALLLAAPIAAKAEYEWPKHTFDYNIGEDLKLEVEFLKDLFEHNTDYIMEKWYGGKDITGGLLDK' A
#
# COMPACT_ATOMS: atom_id res chain seq x y z
N MET A 1 -3.57 5.62 14.33
CA MET A 1 -3.29 4.60 13.29
C MET A 1 -3.86 5.04 11.96
N ARG A 2 -3.01 5.24 10.94
CA ARG A 2 -3.40 5.70 9.61
C ARG A 2 -4.02 4.58 8.78
N VAL A 3 -3.59 3.34 8.98
CA VAL A 3 -4.15 2.15 8.32
C VAL A 3 -5.67 2.02 8.52
N LYS A 4 -6.21 2.47 9.67
CA LYS A 4 -7.67 2.44 9.94
C LYS A 4 -8.49 3.36 9.03
N LYS A 5 -7.83 4.31 8.35
CA LYS A 5 -8.47 5.22 7.39
C LYS A 5 -8.51 4.63 5.98
N ILE A 6 -7.79 3.53 5.73
CA ILE A 6 -7.79 2.83 4.45
C ILE A 6 -9.13 2.13 4.27
N ASN A 7 -9.78 2.39 3.14
CA ASN A 7 -10.96 1.67 2.73
C ASN A 7 -10.56 0.36 2.04
N ARG A 8 -10.91 -0.76 2.67
CA ARG A 8 -10.56 -2.10 2.18
C ARG A 8 -11.04 -2.37 0.75
N LYS A 9 -12.25 -1.94 0.39
CA LYS A 9 -12.78 -2.19 -0.96
C LYS A 9 -11.95 -1.45 -2.00
N ARG A 10 -11.68 -0.17 -1.76
CA ARG A 10 -10.84 0.67 -2.61
C ARG A 10 -9.41 0.14 -2.73
N LEU A 11 -8.85 -0.39 -1.64
CA LEU A 11 -7.53 -1.03 -1.65
C LEU A 11 -7.50 -2.24 -2.58
N VAL A 12 -8.52 -3.11 -2.50
CA VAL A 12 -8.65 -4.28 -3.36
C VAL A 12 -8.84 -3.87 -4.82
N ASP A 13 -9.69 -2.88 -5.08
CA ASP A 13 -9.93 -2.35 -6.42
C ASP A 13 -8.61 -1.82 -7.03
N ALA A 14 -7.84 -1.03 -6.27
CA ALA A 14 -6.54 -0.52 -6.71
C ALA A 14 -5.52 -1.63 -6.98
N LEU A 15 -5.47 -2.66 -6.13
CA LEU A 15 -4.58 -3.81 -6.31
C LEU A 15 -4.92 -4.63 -7.56
N LEU A 16 -6.21 -4.88 -7.80
CA LEU A 16 -6.68 -5.63 -8.97
C LEU A 16 -6.48 -4.87 -10.28
N LEU A 17 -6.53 -3.53 -10.24
CA LEU A 17 -6.27 -2.68 -11.40
C LEU A 17 -4.77 -2.63 -11.77
N ALA A 18 -3.86 -2.92 -10.84
CA ALA A 18 -2.43 -2.83 -11.09
C ALA A 18 -1.97 -3.75 -12.23
N ALA A 19 -2.33 -5.03 -12.20
CA ALA A 19 -1.91 -5.99 -13.24
C ALA A 19 -2.35 -5.59 -14.68
N PRO A 20 -3.63 -5.27 -14.96
CA PRO A 20 -4.03 -4.87 -16.31
C PRO A 20 -3.44 -3.51 -16.74
N ILE A 21 -3.22 -2.57 -15.82
CA ILE A 21 -2.55 -1.30 -16.14
C ILE A 21 -1.08 -1.56 -16.51
N ALA A 22 -0.38 -2.44 -15.78
CA ALA A 22 1.01 -2.77 -16.04
C ALA A 22 1.16 -3.45 -17.41
N ALA A 23 0.28 -4.40 -17.72
CA ALA A 23 0.28 -5.05 -19.03
C ALA A 23 0.07 -4.05 -20.17
N LYS A 24 -0.86 -3.09 -20.00
CA LYS A 24 -1.13 -2.06 -21.02
C LYS A 24 0.02 -1.05 -21.16
N ALA A 25 0.71 -0.75 -20.07
CA ALA A 25 1.83 0.18 -20.03
C ALA A 25 3.20 -0.50 -20.28
N GLU A 26 3.19 -1.80 -20.58
CA GLU A 26 4.39 -2.62 -20.83
C GLU A 26 5.39 -2.59 -19.65
N TYR A 27 4.89 -2.50 -18.42
CA TYR A 27 5.73 -2.66 -17.23
C TYR A 27 6.03 -4.12 -16.96
N GLU A 28 7.30 -4.39 -16.68
CA GLU A 28 7.76 -5.69 -16.20
C GLU A 28 7.17 -6.02 -14.81
N TRP A 29 6.95 -5.00 -13.96
CA TRP A 29 6.46 -5.18 -12.59
C TRP A 29 5.22 -4.33 -12.29
N PRO A 30 4.13 -4.94 -11.74
CA PRO A 30 2.89 -4.23 -11.41
C PRO A 30 3.04 -3.06 -10.44
N LYS A 31 4.06 -3.02 -9.60
CA LYS A 31 4.27 -1.91 -8.66
C LYS A 31 4.46 -0.55 -9.35
N HIS A 32 4.98 -0.53 -10.58
CA HIS A 32 5.17 0.70 -11.35
C HIS A 32 3.86 1.34 -11.81
N THR A 33 2.72 0.65 -11.71
CA THR A 33 1.43 1.25 -12.06
C THR A 33 0.94 2.25 -11.05
N PHE A 34 1.38 2.14 -9.80
CA PHE A 34 0.98 3.06 -8.74
C PHE A 34 1.61 4.45 -8.94
N ASP A 35 2.68 4.55 -9.74
CA ASP A 35 3.27 5.84 -10.15
C ASP A 35 2.35 6.64 -11.07
N TYR A 36 1.40 5.96 -11.70
CA TYR A 36 0.37 6.57 -12.50
C TYR A 36 -0.83 6.95 -11.63
N ASN A 37 -1.54 7.98 -12.07
CA ASN A 37 -2.62 8.60 -11.34
C ASN A 37 -3.85 7.67 -11.29
N ILE A 38 -3.83 6.67 -10.40
CA ILE A 38 -4.97 5.80 -10.12
C ILE A 38 -5.95 6.61 -9.26
N GLY A 39 -6.71 7.53 -9.87
CA GLY A 39 -7.83 8.25 -9.26
C GLY A 39 -7.53 9.09 -8.01
N GLU A 40 -7.97 10.35 -7.95
CA GLU A 40 -7.80 11.17 -6.74
C GLU A 40 -8.50 10.58 -5.50
N ASP A 41 -9.50 9.72 -5.71
CA ASP A 41 -10.30 9.06 -4.69
C ASP A 41 -9.64 7.83 -4.04
N LEU A 42 -8.53 7.34 -4.62
CA LEU A 42 -7.76 6.18 -4.15
C LEU A 42 -6.39 6.57 -3.57
N LYS A 43 -6.13 7.87 -3.41
CA LYS A 43 -4.79 8.38 -3.04
C LYS A 43 -4.18 7.71 -1.82
N LEU A 44 -4.96 7.45 -0.77
CA LEU A 44 -4.45 6.85 0.47
C LEU A 44 -4.15 5.34 0.29
N GLU A 45 -5.04 4.62 -0.40
CA GLU A 45 -4.87 3.20 -0.72
C GLU A 45 -3.65 2.98 -1.63
N VAL A 46 -3.48 3.85 -2.63
CA VAL A 46 -2.34 3.82 -3.56
C VAL A 46 -1.04 4.13 -2.81
N GLU A 47 -1.03 5.14 -1.93
CA GLU A 47 0.13 5.44 -1.09
C GLU A 47 0.53 4.23 -0.22
N PHE A 48 -0.45 3.54 0.38
CA PHE A 48 -0.18 2.34 1.16
C PHE A 48 0.41 1.20 0.31
N LEU A 49 -0.15 0.96 -0.88
CA LEU A 49 0.37 -0.07 -1.79
C LEU A 49 1.79 0.24 -2.25
N LYS A 50 2.10 1.50 -2.58
CA LYS A 50 3.46 1.91 -2.93
C LYS A 50 4.45 1.59 -1.82
N ASP A 51 4.14 2.04 -0.61
CA ASP A 51 5.02 1.81 0.51
C ASP A 51 5.26 0.31 0.72
N LEU A 52 4.20 -0.51 0.58
CA LEU A 52 4.29 -1.97 0.71
C LEU A 52 5.28 -2.61 -0.27
N PHE A 53 5.45 -2.05 -1.46
CA PHE A 53 6.37 -2.56 -2.49
C PHE A 53 7.77 -1.94 -2.44
N GLU A 54 7.93 -0.78 -1.81
CA GLU A 54 9.16 0.02 -1.83
C GLU A 54 9.92 0.05 -0.50
N HIS A 55 9.23 -0.23 0.61
CA HIS A 55 9.77 -0.06 1.95
C HIS A 55 9.77 -1.36 2.76
N ASN A 56 10.61 -1.38 3.81
CA ASN A 56 10.73 -2.51 4.71
C ASN A 56 9.61 -2.52 5.77
N THR A 57 9.49 -3.64 6.50
CA THR A 57 8.46 -3.81 7.52
C THR A 57 8.50 -2.74 8.60
N ASP A 58 9.67 -2.32 9.08
CA ASP A 58 9.79 -1.32 10.13
C ASP A 58 9.19 0.02 9.72
N TYR A 59 9.51 0.48 8.50
CA TYR A 59 8.93 1.70 7.93
C TYR A 59 7.39 1.60 7.84
N ILE A 60 6.87 0.47 7.34
CA ILE A 60 5.43 0.26 7.22
C ILE A 60 4.76 0.32 8.58
N MET A 61 5.35 -0.34 9.57
CA MET A 61 4.83 -0.35 10.94
C MET A 61 4.86 1.05 11.55
N GLU A 62 5.91 1.83 11.30
CA GLU A 62 6.00 3.22 11.75
C GLU A 62 4.93 4.11 11.11
N LYS A 63 4.93 4.18 9.79
CA LYS A 63 4.07 5.10 9.03
C LYS A 63 2.58 4.77 9.18
N TRP A 64 2.22 3.50 9.05
CA TRP A 64 0.81 3.10 8.94
C TRP A 64 0.21 2.66 10.27
N TYR A 65 1.03 2.06 11.12
CA TYR A 65 0.61 1.42 12.36
C TYR A 65 1.05 2.17 13.63
N GLY A 66 1.99 3.12 13.55
CA GLY A 66 2.42 3.98 14.67
C GLY A 66 3.74 3.59 15.35
N GLY A 67 4.46 2.60 14.82
CA GLY A 67 5.91 2.40 15.04
C GLY A 67 6.40 1.85 16.37
N LYS A 68 5.71 2.11 17.49
CA LYS A 68 6.20 1.70 18.82
C LYS A 68 5.24 0.84 19.65
N ASP A 69 3.94 0.92 19.40
CA ASP A 69 2.95 0.21 20.24
C ASP A 69 2.68 -1.26 19.82
N ILE A 70 3.13 -1.68 18.64
CA ILE A 70 2.67 -2.97 18.06
C ILE A 70 3.77 -4.04 18.03
N THR A 71 5.03 -3.65 17.85
CA THR A 71 6.17 -4.59 17.86
C THR A 71 6.45 -5.14 19.25
N GLY A 72 6.28 -4.34 20.30
CA GLY A 72 6.38 -4.81 21.69
C GLY A 72 5.30 -5.82 22.11
N GLY A 73 4.14 -5.84 21.44
CA GLY A 73 3.05 -6.77 21.77
C GLY A 73 3.00 -8.04 20.91
N LEU A 74 3.71 -8.08 19.78
CA LEU A 74 3.73 -9.22 18.84
C LEU A 74 4.89 -10.20 19.12
N LEU A 75 5.97 -9.75 19.76
CA LEU A 75 7.14 -10.56 20.10
C LEU A 75 7.06 -11.19 21.50
N ASP A 76 6.08 -10.78 22.32
CA ASP A 76 5.86 -11.24 23.70
C ASP A 76 4.78 -12.35 23.82
N LYS A 77 4.48 -13.09 22.75
CA LYS A 77 3.51 -14.20 22.75
C LYS A 77 4.05 -15.49 22.16
#